data_AF-A0A9E5HTZ8-F1
#
_entry.id   AF-A0A9E5HTZ8-F1
#
_cell.length_a   1.000
_cell.length_b   1.000
_cell.length_c   1.000
_cell.angle_alpha   90.00
_cell.angle_beta   90.00
_cell.angle_gamma   90.00
#
_symmetry.space_group_name_H-M   'P 1'
#
loop_
_entity.id
_entity.type
_entity.pdbx_description
1 polymer ?
#
loop_
_entity_poly.entity_id
_entity_poly.type
_entity_poly.pdbx_seq_one_letter_code
_entity_poly.pdbx_strand_id
1 'polypeptide(L)'
;MSTLEKAIQFSRNSFANGEFIQRLGSLIEIVTDSKGSVSAQVLREYYTKGLFNIFEELGIKSKIIDNPINDKPPFLIGTRIESPKYKTILFYGHGDTVPLQTGDWYEGINPSELKVIGDKIYGRGIADNKGQHFINLMALLSVLKTKKKLGFNLKLIFEMGEEIGSPGLFELCELYKEDLKSDVLIASDGPRVSVEVPTIFLGSRGAVNFELEVKYRSGAHHSGNWGGVLRDPAIRLSHALSLITDKNGEILIDQWKPNSLTSEVKGRLKVLPTTISETLDIDENWGEPGLTPNEKLFGWNSFSI
;
A
#
# COMPACT_ATOMS: atom_id res chain seq x y z
N MET A 1 -29.14 5.75 -23.60
CA MET A 1 -27.99 5.65 -22.68
C MET A 1 -28.14 4.41 -21.82
N SER A 2 -27.21 3.46 -21.93
CA SER A 2 -27.16 2.21 -21.16
C SER A 2 -26.98 2.49 -19.66
N THR A 3 -27.20 1.48 -18.81
CA THR A 3 -26.98 1.62 -17.36
C THR A 3 -25.50 1.84 -17.02
N LEU A 4 -24.58 1.32 -17.83
CA LEU A 4 -23.14 1.58 -17.69
C LEU A 4 -22.82 3.04 -18.00
N GLU A 5 -23.29 3.57 -19.12
CA GLU A 5 -23.05 4.96 -19.51
C GLU A 5 -23.63 5.94 -18.49
N LYS A 6 -24.80 5.65 -17.92
CA LYS A 6 -25.38 6.45 -16.82
C LYS A 6 -24.49 6.44 -15.58
N ALA A 7 -23.92 5.29 -15.22
CA ALA A 7 -23.03 5.18 -14.06
C ALA A 7 -21.75 5.98 -14.28
N ILE A 8 -21.13 5.86 -15.47
CA ILE A 8 -19.95 6.65 -15.86
C ILE A 8 -20.27 8.15 -15.85
N GLN A 9 -21.42 8.54 -16.38
CA GLN A 9 -21.84 9.94 -16.37
C GLN A 9 -22.05 10.47 -14.95
N PHE A 10 -22.61 9.66 -14.05
CA PHE A 10 -22.74 10.03 -12.64
C PHE A 10 -21.37 10.26 -11.99
N SER A 11 -20.41 9.36 -12.20
CA SER A 11 -19.04 9.53 -11.67
C SER A 11 -18.36 10.78 -12.24
N ARG A 12 -18.50 11.04 -13.54
CA ARG A 12 -17.98 12.26 -14.19
C ARG A 12 -18.60 13.53 -13.61
N ASN A 13 -19.91 13.52 -13.38
CA ASN A 13 -20.61 14.68 -12.80
C ASN A 13 -20.13 14.96 -11.37
N SER A 14 -19.93 13.91 -10.56
CA SER A 14 -19.41 14.04 -9.19
C SER A 14 -18.00 14.64 -9.14
N PHE A 15 -17.17 14.37 -10.15
CA PHE A 15 -15.89 15.05 -10.30
C PHE A 15 -16.06 16.50 -10.76
N ALA A 16 -16.86 16.72 -11.82
CA ALA A 16 -17.03 18.04 -12.44
C ALA A 16 -17.71 19.08 -11.53
N ASN A 17 -18.61 18.65 -10.64
CA ASN A 17 -19.29 19.53 -9.69
C ASN A 17 -18.51 19.73 -8.37
N GLY A 18 -17.35 19.08 -8.22
CA GLY A 18 -16.50 19.18 -7.03
C GLY A 18 -16.89 18.28 -5.86
N GLU A 19 -17.99 17.51 -5.94
CA GLU A 19 -18.43 16.62 -4.87
C GLU A 19 -17.36 15.57 -4.52
N PHE A 20 -16.74 14.96 -5.53
CA PHE A 20 -15.68 13.97 -5.34
C PHE A 20 -14.49 14.57 -4.57
N ILE A 21 -14.07 15.77 -4.98
CA ILE A 21 -12.95 16.48 -4.37
C ILE A 21 -13.27 16.88 -2.93
N GLN A 22 -14.46 17.39 -2.67
CA GLN A 22 -14.90 17.76 -1.33
C GLN A 22 -14.94 16.55 -0.39
N ARG A 23 -15.56 15.45 -0.82
CA ARG A 23 -15.67 14.22 -0.03
C ARG A 23 -14.30 13.59 0.23
N LEU A 24 -13.44 13.51 -0.79
CA LEU A 24 -12.07 13.03 -0.59
C LEU A 24 -11.30 13.95 0.35
N GLY A 25 -11.43 15.28 0.20
CA GLY A 25 -10.79 16.27 1.08
C GLY A 25 -11.12 16.04 2.54
N SER A 26 -12.39 15.75 2.87
CA SER A 26 -12.79 15.44 4.25
C SER A 26 -12.13 14.18 4.83
N LEU A 27 -11.71 13.21 4.00
CA LEU A 27 -10.93 12.05 4.44
C LEU A 27 -9.45 12.40 4.64
N ILE A 28 -8.91 13.32 3.84
CA ILE A 28 -7.51 13.80 3.95
C ILE A 28 -7.32 14.63 5.23
N GLU A 29 -8.31 15.45 5.59
CA GLU A 29 -8.30 16.26 6.82
C GLU A 29 -8.18 15.43 8.11
N ILE A 30 -8.63 14.17 8.08
CA ILE A 30 -8.48 13.26 9.22
C ILE A 30 -7.06 12.68 9.20
N VAL A 31 -6.13 13.29 9.94
CA VAL A 31 -4.73 12.83 10.02
C VAL A 31 -4.65 11.47 10.73
N THR A 32 -4.12 10.46 10.04
CA THR A 32 -4.12 9.04 10.46
C THR A 32 -2.71 8.42 10.40
N ASP A 33 -1.72 9.12 10.95
CA ASP A 33 -0.33 8.67 10.99
C ASP A 33 -0.09 7.52 11.99
N SER A 34 -0.03 6.28 11.49
CA SER A 34 0.16 5.09 12.34
C SER A 34 1.61 4.88 12.81
N LYS A 35 2.61 5.57 12.21
CA LYS A 35 4.03 5.41 12.56
C LYS A 35 4.48 6.24 13.76
N GLY A 36 3.73 7.26 14.14
CA GLY A 36 4.19 8.18 15.18
C GLY A 36 3.10 8.92 15.94
N SER A 37 2.33 9.75 15.23
CA SER A 37 1.74 10.93 15.88
C SER A 37 0.31 10.78 16.39
N VAL A 38 -0.38 9.65 16.15
CA VAL A 38 -1.79 9.51 16.57
C VAL A 38 -2.09 8.24 17.36
N SER A 39 -3.00 8.35 18.32
CA SER A 39 -3.46 7.22 19.13
C SER A 39 -4.40 6.30 18.34
N ALA A 40 -4.58 5.07 18.79
CA ALA A 40 -5.57 4.14 18.22
C ALA A 40 -7.00 4.72 18.21
N GLN A 41 -7.32 5.65 19.12
CA GLN A 41 -8.60 6.36 19.13
C GLN A 41 -8.74 7.27 17.91
N VAL A 42 -7.71 8.03 17.54
CA VAL A 42 -7.74 8.91 16.36
C VAL A 42 -7.84 8.07 15.08
N LEU A 43 -7.11 6.96 15.00
CA LEU A 43 -7.23 6.02 13.88
C LEU A 43 -8.65 5.47 13.76
N ARG A 44 -9.32 5.19 14.88
CA ARG A 44 -10.73 4.79 14.89
C ARG A 44 -11.67 5.88 14.35
N GLU A 45 -11.36 7.16 14.56
CA GLU A 45 -12.19 8.27 14.08
C GLU A 45 -12.28 8.33 12.56
N TYR A 46 -11.28 7.82 11.85
CA TYR A 46 -11.33 7.71 10.39
C TYR A 46 -12.53 6.89 9.91
N TYR A 47 -12.85 5.81 10.62
CA TYR A 47 -14.03 5.01 10.31
C TYR A 47 -15.32 5.77 10.61
N THR A 48 -15.44 6.34 11.81
CA THR A 48 -16.69 6.93 12.29
C THR A 48 -17.00 8.27 11.62
N LYS A 49 -16.00 9.12 11.41
CA LYS A 49 -16.14 10.45 10.81
C LYS A 49 -15.98 10.43 9.29
N GLY A 50 -15.16 9.51 8.75
CA GLY A 50 -14.86 9.45 7.33
C GLY A 50 -15.71 8.44 6.54
N LEU A 51 -15.68 7.15 6.93
CA LEU A 51 -16.22 6.08 6.08
C LEU A 51 -17.67 5.68 6.36
N PHE A 52 -18.17 5.83 7.59
CA PHE A 52 -19.51 5.34 7.97
C PHE A 52 -20.64 5.89 7.10
N ASN A 53 -20.65 7.19 6.81
CA ASN A 53 -21.67 7.79 5.94
C ASN A 53 -21.62 7.21 4.51
N ILE A 54 -20.41 6.95 4.00
CA ILE A 54 -20.22 6.34 2.68
C ILE A 54 -20.76 4.90 2.70
N PHE A 55 -20.47 4.13 3.75
CA PHE A 55 -20.96 2.77 3.90
C PHE A 55 -22.49 2.71 4.04
N GLU A 56 -23.10 3.65 4.75
CA GLU A 56 -24.55 3.77 4.84
C GLU A 56 -25.18 4.05 3.46
N GLU A 57 -24.64 5.00 2.69
CA GLU A 57 -25.09 5.29 1.32
C GLU A 57 -25.01 4.07 0.39
N LEU A 58 -24.00 3.22 0.60
CA LEU A 58 -23.79 1.97 -0.13
C LEU A 58 -24.66 0.82 0.42
N GLY A 59 -25.35 1.00 1.54
CA GLY A 59 -26.11 -0.05 2.22
C GLY A 59 -25.23 -1.18 2.75
N ILE A 60 -24.02 -0.84 3.19
CA ILE A 60 -23.07 -1.75 3.84
C ILE A 60 -23.33 -1.73 5.35
N LYS A 61 -23.49 -2.91 5.95
CA LYS A 61 -23.49 -3.07 7.40
C LYS A 61 -22.05 -3.29 7.86
N SER A 62 -21.51 -2.35 8.62
CA SER A 62 -20.13 -2.38 9.10
C SER A 62 -20.02 -2.44 10.62
N LYS A 63 -18.93 -3.05 11.10
CA LYS A 63 -18.52 -3.11 12.50
C LYS A 63 -17.03 -2.78 12.62
N ILE A 64 -16.68 -1.92 13.58
CA ILE A 64 -15.28 -1.74 13.99
C ILE A 64 -14.92 -2.91 14.90
N ILE A 65 -13.77 -3.52 14.65
CA ILE A 65 -13.22 -4.64 15.40
C ILE A 65 -11.95 -4.17 16.09
N ASP A 66 -11.86 -4.43 17.39
CA ASP A 66 -10.62 -4.20 18.13
C ASP A 66 -9.52 -5.13 17.63
N ASN A 67 -8.29 -4.63 17.62
CA ASN A 67 -7.17 -5.42 17.18
C ASN A 67 -6.99 -6.64 18.10
N PRO A 68 -6.82 -7.86 17.58
CA PRO A 68 -6.50 -9.03 18.40
C PRO A 68 -5.20 -8.89 19.20
N ILE A 69 -4.29 -8.01 18.76
CA ILE A 69 -3.08 -7.64 19.48
C ILE A 69 -3.34 -6.34 20.24
N ASN A 70 -3.09 -6.36 21.55
CA ASN A 70 -3.26 -5.18 22.41
C ASN A 70 -2.46 -3.97 21.91
N ASP A 71 -3.04 -2.79 22.08
CA ASP A 71 -2.45 -1.49 21.75
C ASP A 71 -2.10 -1.31 20.25
N LYS A 72 -2.71 -2.11 19.37
CA LYS A 72 -2.56 -1.99 17.91
C LYS A 72 -3.81 -1.38 17.25
N PRO A 73 -3.66 -0.78 16.04
CA PRO A 73 -4.74 -0.08 15.37
C PRO A 73 -5.97 -0.95 15.06
N PRO A 74 -7.19 -0.38 15.08
CA PRO A 74 -8.41 -1.15 14.88
C PRO A 74 -8.66 -1.51 13.41
N PHE A 75 -9.50 -2.52 13.21
CA PHE A 75 -9.99 -2.94 11.91
C PHE A 75 -11.47 -2.60 11.72
N LEU A 76 -11.96 -2.69 10.49
CA LEU A 76 -13.37 -2.61 10.16
C LEU A 76 -13.75 -3.72 9.20
N ILE A 77 -14.84 -4.42 9.50
CA ILE A 77 -15.43 -5.41 8.59
C ILE A 77 -16.81 -4.90 8.14
N GLY A 78 -17.09 -4.99 6.84
CA GLY A 78 -18.35 -4.56 6.23
C GLY A 78 -18.99 -5.64 5.36
N THR A 79 -20.32 -5.66 5.27
CA THR A 79 -21.05 -6.59 4.40
C THR A 79 -22.25 -5.94 3.72
N ARG A 80 -22.44 -6.28 2.44
CA ARG A 80 -23.66 -6.04 1.66
C ARG A 80 -23.96 -7.31 0.86
N ILE A 81 -25.00 -8.04 1.27
CA ILE A 81 -25.42 -9.28 0.62
C ILE A 81 -26.67 -8.99 -0.22
N GLU A 82 -26.57 -9.15 -1.54
CA GLU A 82 -27.69 -8.95 -2.46
C GLU A 82 -28.39 -10.28 -2.79
N SER A 83 -27.65 -11.39 -2.86
CA SER A 83 -28.23 -12.72 -3.13
C SER A 83 -27.26 -13.85 -2.76
N PRO A 84 -27.73 -14.98 -2.17
CA PRO A 84 -26.89 -16.16 -1.97
C PRO A 84 -26.40 -16.81 -3.27
N LYS A 85 -27.01 -16.48 -4.43
CA LYS A 85 -26.59 -16.98 -5.74
C LYS A 85 -25.44 -16.17 -6.35
N TYR A 86 -25.15 -15.00 -5.80
CA TYR A 86 -24.13 -14.10 -6.33
C TYR A 86 -22.75 -14.43 -5.78
N LYS A 87 -21.75 -14.19 -6.62
CA LYS A 87 -20.35 -14.22 -6.21
C LYS A 87 -20.09 -13.15 -5.16
N THR A 88 -19.20 -13.46 -4.23
CA THR A 88 -18.80 -12.57 -3.13
C THR A 88 -17.41 -12.01 -3.40
N ILE A 89 -17.32 -10.70 -3.47
CA ILE A 89 -16.06 -9.96 -3.61
C ILE A 89 -15.66 -9.48 -2.21
N LEU A 90 -14.44 -9.80 -1.79
CA LEU A 90 -13.78 -9.17 -0.65
C LEU A 90 -12.99 -7.96 -1.17
N PHE A 91 -13.30 -6.79 -0.65
CA PHE A 91 -12.56 -5.58 -0.91
C PHE A 91 -11.67 -5.25 0.29
N TYR A 92 -10.43 -4.89 0.03
CA TYR A 92 -9.46 -4.44 1.03
C TYR A 92 -9.02 -2.99 0.75
N GLY A 93 -8.77 -2.24 1.83
CA GLY A 93 -8.06 -0.95 1.81
C GLY A 93 -7.59 -0.58 3.20
N HIS A 94 -6.75 0.45 3.33
CA HIS A 94 -6.31 0.95 4.63
C HIS A 94 -6.47 2.47 4.74
N GLY A 95 -6.70 2.93 5.96
CA GLY A 95 -6.94 4.35 6.25
C GLY A 95 -5.77 5.06 6.90
N ASP A 96 -4.80 4.33 7.44
CA ASP A 96 -3.59 4.90 8.01
C ASP A 96 -2.61 5.34 6.92
N THR A 97 -1.71 6.24 7.30
CA THR A 97 -0.69 6.78 6.41
C THR A 97 0.64 6.88 7.15
N VAL A 98 1.74 7.06 6.41
CA VAL A 98 2.98 7.62 6.98
C VAL A 98 2.78 9.04 7.57
N PRO A 99 3.75 9.58 8.32
CA PRO A 99 3.69 10.95 8.83
C PRO A 99 3.44 11.97 7.72
N LEU A 100 2.88 13.12 8.11
CA LEU A 100 2.60 14.21 7.16
C LEU A 100 3.87 14.69 6.44
N GLN A 101 5.07 14.53 7.04
CA GLN A 101 6.34 15.03 6.51
C GLN A 101 6.28 16.56 6.25
N THR A 102 5.69 17.29 7.21
CA THR A 102 5.55 18.75 7.13
C THR A 102 6.91 19.41 6.93
N GLY A 103 7.06 20.16 5.84
CA GLY A 103 8.32 20.79 5.44
C GLY A 103 9.00 20.16 4.22
N ASP A 104 8.69 18.90 3.89
CA ASP A 104 9.24 18.21 2.72
C ASP A 104 8.38 18.41 1.46
N TRP A 105 7.24 19.10 1.60
CA TRP A 105 6.30 19.36 0.50
C TRP A 105 6.69 20.61 -0.29
N TYR A 106 6.29 20.63 -1.56
CA TYR A 106 6.37 21.85 -2.36
C TYR A 106 5.67 23.02 -1.68
N GLU A 107 6.20 24.22 -1.92
CA GLU A 107 5.67 25.45 -1.34
C GLU A 107 4.16 25.60 -1.59
N GLY A 108 3.43 25.96 -0.53
CA GLY A 108 1.98 26.17 -0.59
C GLY A 108 1.13 24.89 -0.57
N ILE A 109 1.71 23.70 -0.33
CA ILE A 109 0.96 22.47 -0.10
C ILE A 109 0.93 22.14 1.39
N ASN A 110 -0.26 22.09 1.97
CA ASN A 110 -0.48 21.54 3.31
C ASN A 110 -0.80 20.04 3.19
N PRO A 111 0.00 19.12 3.73
CA PRO A 111 -0.24 17.68 3.61
C PRO A 111 -1.55 17.19 4.22
N SER A 112 -2.13 17.90 5.18
CA SER A 112 -3.43 17.55 5.78
C SER A 112 -4.63 18.13 5.02
N GLU A 113 -4.41 18.80 3.89
CA GLU A 113 -5.47 19.38 3.07
C GLU A 113 -5.36 18.87 1.64
N LEU A 114 -6.51 18.64 1.00
CA LEU A 114 -6.52 18.31 -0.42
C LEU A 114 -6.33 19.58 -1.24
N LYS A 115 -5.33 19.58 -2.12
CA LYS A 115 -5.08 20.66 -3.08
C LYS A 115 -4.96 20.13 -4.50
N VAL A 116 -5.71 20.72 -5.43
CA VAL A 116 -5.58 20.43 -6.87
C VAL A 116 -4.64 21.45 -7.50
N ILE A 117 -3.61 20.99 -8.21
CA ILE A 117 -2.68 21.84 -8.96
C ILE A 117 -2.50 21.22 -10.36
N GLY A 118 -2.99 21.93 -11.38
CA GLY A 118 -3.02 21.40 -12.75
C GLY A 118 -3.87 20.14 -12.84
N ASP A 119 -3.26 19.04 -13.29
CA ASP A 119 -3.85 17.71 -13.44
C ASP A 119 -3.59 16.79 -12.23
N LYS A 120 -2.93 17.29 -11.19
CA LYS A 120 -2.54 16.52 -10.00
C LYS A 120 -3.32 16.95 -8.76
N ILE A 121 -3.56 15.96 -7.89
CA ILE A 121 -4.20 16.16 -6.59
C ILE A 121 -3.18 15.81 -5.51
N TYR A 122 -2.98 16.74 -4.58
CA TYR A 122 -2.00 16.67 -3.50
C TYR A 122 -2.70 16.58 -2.14
N GLY A 123 -2.11 15.79 -1.24
CA GLY A 123 -2.60 15.52 0.10
C GLY A 123 -2.10 14.16 0.59
N ARG A 124 -1.78 14.05 1.89
CA ARG A 124 -1.32 12.78 2.48
C ARG A 124 -2.45 11.77 2.47
N GLY A 125 -2.19 10.61 1.87
CA GLY A 125 -3.17 9.54 1.73
C GLY A 125 -3.83 9.46 0.36
N ILE A 126 -3.64 10.43 -0.53
CA ILE A 126 -4.34 10.44 -1.82
C ILE A 126 -3.93 9.27 -2.71
N ALA A 127 -2.63 9.04 -2.87
CA ALA A 127 -2.11 7.94 -3.66
C ALA A 127 -2.06 6.61 -2.89
N ASP A 128 -2.03 6.68 -1.55
CA ASP A 128 -1.74 5.55 -0.67
C ASP A 128 -2.33 5.80 0.73
N ASN A 129 -3.53 5.29 1.08
CA ASN A 129 -4.48 4.57 0.21
C ASN A 129 -5.88 5.20 0.17
N LYS A 130 -6.08 6.30 0.92
CA LYS A 130 -7.36 7.02 1.03
C LYS A 130 -8.04 7.32 -0.29
N GLY A 131 -7.30 7.85 -1.26
CA GLY A 131 -7.87 8.15 -2.59
C GLY A 131 -8.22 6.89 -3.38
N GLN A 132 -7.40 5.85 -3.28
CA GLN A 132 -7.56 4.59 -4.02
C GLN A 132 -8.77 3.79 -3.53
N HIS A 133 -8.98 3.65 -2.23
CA HIS A 133 -10.21 3.00 -1.76
C HIS A 133 -11.44 3.90 -1.94
N PHE A 134 -11.30 5.22 -1.80
CA PHE A 134 -12.41 6.15 -1.94
C PHE A 134 -12.98 6.14 -3.37
N ILE A 135 -12.13 6.16 -4.40
CA ILE A 135 -12.60 6.12 -5.79
C ILE A 135 -13.38 4.84 -6.10
N ASN A 136 -12.97 3.69 -5.51
CA ASN A 136 -13.69 2.44 -5.64
C ASN A 136 -15.07 2.49 -4.96
N LEU A 137 -15.15 3.04 -3.75
CA LEU A 137 -16.43 3.23 -3.04
C LEU A 137 -17.38 4.16 -3.82
N MET A 138 -16.88 5.25 -4.40
CA MET A 138 -17.68 6.15 -5.22
C MET A 138 -18.14 5.51 -6.54
N ALA A 139 -17.32 4.64 -7.14
CA ALA A 139 -17.71 3.87 -8.31
C ALA A 139 -18.88 2.91 -7.98
N LEU A 140 -18.81 2.20 -6.85
CA LEU A 140 -19.91 1.35 -6.36
C LEU A 140 -21.19 2.17 -6.15
N LEU A 141 -21.07 3.36 -5.56
CA LEU A 141 -22.20 4.26 -5.34
C LEU A 141 -22.84 4.69 -6.68
N SER A 142 -22.02 5.02 -7.68
CA SER A 142 -22.46 5.38 -9.02
C SER A 142 -23.26 4.25 -9.68
N VAL A 143 -22.81 3.00 -9.51
CA VAL A 143 -23.54 1.81 -9.96
C VAL A 143 -24.85 1.64 -9.20
N LEU A 144 -24.88 1.81 -7.87
CA LEU A 144 -26.10 1.68 -7.07
C LEU A 144 -27.14 2.77 -7.40
N LYS A 145 -26.73 4.02 -7.60
CA LYS A 145 -27.65 5.11 -7.95
C LYS A 145 -28.39 4.82 -9.26
N THR A 146 -27.72 4.16 -10.21
CA THR A 146 -28.22 3.90 -11.56
C THR A 146 -28.90 2.55 -11.73
N LYS A 147 -28.31 1.47 -11.21
CA LYS A 147 -28.80 0.08 -11.34
C LYS A 147 -29.60 -0.43 -10.14
N LYS A 148 -29.55 0.27 -8.99
CA LYS A 148 -30.13 -0.12 -7.69
C LYS A 148 -29.55 -1.41 -7.07
N LYS A 149 -28.60 -2.06 -7.74
CA LYS A 149 -27.89 -3.25 -7.29
C LYS A 149 -26.48 -3.30 -7.88
N LEU A 150 -25.56 -3.96 -7.18
CA LEU A 150 -24.19 -4.21 -7.64
C LEU A 150 -24.14 -5.40 -8.61
N GLY A 151 -24.95 -6.44 -8.36
CA GLY A 151 -24.88 -7.71 -9.09
C GLY A 151 -23.87 -8.71 -8.52
N PHE A 152 -23.34 -8.43 -7.33
CA PHE A 152 -22.49 -9.31 -6.53
C PHE A 152 -22.71 -9.02 -5.04
N ASN A 153 -22.31 -9.96 -4.17
CA ASN A 153 -22.19 -9.70 -2.75
C ASN A 153 -20.85 -9.01 -2.47
N LEU A 154 -20.85 -8.05 -1.56
CA LEU A 154 -19.65 -7.30 -1.18
C LEU A 154 -19.35 -7.54 0.29
N LYS A 155 -18.12 -7.94 0.58
CA LYS A 155 -17.51 -7.93 1.90
C LYS A 155 -16.35 -6.95 1.87
N LEU A 156 -16.09 -6.28 2.98
CA LEU A 156 -15.00 -5.33 3.11
C LEU A 156 -14.17 -5.67 4.34
N ILE A 157 -12.87 -5.47 4.23
CA ILE A 157 -11.96 -5.32 5.35
C ILE A 157 -11.20 -4.01 5.17
N PHE A 158 -11.18 -3.19 6.21
CA PHE A 158 -10.33 -2.01 6.29
C PHE A 158 -9.42 -2.11 7.51
N GLU A 159 -8.18 -1.67 7.36
CA GLU A 159 -7.24 -1.57 8.48
C GLU A 159 -6.68 -0.16 8.68
N MET A 160 -6.02 0.05 9.82
CA MET A 160 -5.33 1.29 10.19
C MET A 160 -3.87 1.03 10.61
N GLY A 161 -3.26 -0.07 10.13
CA GLY A 161 -1.91 -0.45 10.50
C GLY A 161 -1.05 -0.97 9.35
N GLU A 162 -1.46 -0.78 8.09
CA GLU A 162 -0.71 -1.29 6.92
C GLU A 162 0.71 -0.73 6.93
N GLU A 163 0.84 0.56 7.21
CA GLU A 163 2.10 1.30 7.17
C GLU A 163 3.08 0.87 8.26
N ILE A 164 2.59 0.17 9.29
CA ILE A 164 3.40 -0.42 10.37
C ILE A 164 3.45 -1.95 10.29
N GLY A 165 3.13 -2.54 9.12
CA GLY A 165 3.25 -3.96 8.83
C GLY A 165 2.02 -4.79 9.19
N SER A 166 0.83 -4.19 9.18
CA SER A 166 -0.47 -4.83 9.43
C SER A 166 -0.54 -5.70 10.71
N PRO A 167 -0.14 -5.18 11.89
CA PRO A 167 -0.11 -5.97 13.11
C PRO A 167 -1.52 -6.46 13.47
N GLY A 168 -1.68 -7.77 13.68
CA GLY A 168 -2.96 -8.37 14.06
C GLY A 168 -3.88 -8.74 12.88
N LEU A 169 -3.52 -8.41 11.63
CA LEU A 169 -4.34 -8.70 10.46
C LEU A 169 -4.50 -10.21 10.25
N PHE A 170 -3.42 -10.97 10.43
CA PHE A 170 -3.44 -12.43 10.29
C PHE A 170 -4.37 -13.07 11.32
N GLU A 171 -4.23 -12.69 12.59
CA GLU A 171 -5.04 -13.16 13.71
C GLU A 171 -6.52 -12.80 13.50
N LEU A 172 -6.80 -11.59 13.01
CA LEU A 172 -8.15 -11.17 12.68
C LEU A 172 -8.74 -12.00 11.54
N CYS A 173 -7.97 -12.25 10.49
CA CYS A 173 -8.41 -13.07 9.36
C CYS A 173 -8.76 -14.50 9.80
N GLU A 174 -7.99 -15.09 10.70
CA GLU A 174 -8.29 -16.41 11.26
C GLU A 174 -9.55 -16.37 12.16
N LEU A 175 -9.69 -15.36 13.01
CA LEU A 175 -10.83 -15.21 13.91
C LEU A 175 -12.16 -14.95 13.17
N TYR A 176 -12.10 -14.17 12.09
CA TYR A 176 -13.27 -13.76 11.29
C TYR A 176 -13.31 -14.45 9.92
N LYS A 177 -12.71 -15.64 9.81
CA LYS A 177 -12.57 -16.39 8.55
C LYS A 177 -13.90 -16.58 7.80
N GLU A 178 -14.96 -16.98 8.49
CA GLU A 178 -16.27 -17.16 7.87
C GLU A 178 -16.93 -15.83 7.46
N ASP A 179 -16.74 -14.79 8.27
CA ASP A 179 -17.18 -13.43 7.96
C ASP A 179 -16.47 -12.89 6.71
N LEU A 180 -15.21 -13.25 6.47
CA LEU A 180 -14.39 -12.78 5.34
C LEU A 180 -14.40 -13.70 4.10
N LYS A 181 -14.85 -14.95 4.25
CA LYS A 181 -14.92 -15.94 3.16
C LYS A 181 -15.60 -15.39 1.91
N SER A 182 -14.88 -15.40 0.80
CA SER A 182 -15.26 -14.76 -0.47
C SER A 182 -14.74 -15.54 -1.68
N ASP A 183 -15.28 -15.26 -2.87
CA ASP A 183 -14.85 -15.90 -4.12
C ASP A 183 -13.61 -15.22 -4.73
N VAL A 184 -13.43 -13.92 -4.52
CA VAL A 184 -12.30 -13.14 -5.02
C VAL A 184 -11.96 -12.00 -4.07
N LEU A 185 -10.68 -11.71 -3.92
CA LEU A 185 -10.19 -10.49 -3.26
C LEU A 185 -9.80 -9.47 -4.32
N ILE A 186 -10.28 -8.24 -4.19
CA ILE A 186 -9.90 -7.10 -5.01
C ILE A 186 -9.43 -5.98 -4.09
N ALA A 187 -8.17 -5.62 -4.20
CA ALA A 187 -7.57 -4.47 -3.53
C ALA A 187 -7.10 -3.47 -4.58
N SER A 188 -7.07 -2.19 -4.21
CA SER A 188 -6.47 -1.14 -5.02
C SER A 188 -5.45 -0.46 -4.15
N ASP A 189 -4.23 -0.96 -4.19
CA ASP A 189 -3.15 -0.52 -3.33
C ASP A 189 -1.81 -0.65 -4.05
N GLY A 190 -1.16 0.49 -4.30
CA GLY A 190 0.08 0.59 -5.05
C GLY A 190 -0.04 1.24 -6.44
N PRO A 191 1.11 1.46 -7.10
CA PRO A 191 1.21 2.25 -8.32
C PRO A 191 0.82 1.46 -9.57
N ARG A 192 0.49 2.17 -10.65
CA ARG A 192 0.39 1.58 -12.00
C ARG A 192 1.78 1.54 -12.64
N VAL A 193 2.02 0.59 -13.56
CA VAL A 193 3.31 0.55 -14.31
C VAL A 193 3.50 1.78 -15.21
N SER A 194 2.40 2.40 -15.65
CA SER A 194 2.40 3.71 -16.31
C SER A 194 1.01 4.34 -16.24
N VAL A 195 0.92 5.64 -16.54
CA VAL A 195 -0.36 6.38 -16.54
C VAL A 195 -1.32 5.87 -17.62
N GLU A 196 -0.80 5.47 -18.78
CA GLU A 196 -1.58 5.06 -19.95
C GLU A 196 -1.93 3.56 -19.98
N VAL A 197 -1.33 2.76 -19.11
CA VAL A 197 -1.51 1.30 -19.09
C VAL A 197 -2.22 0.85 -17.82
N PRO A 198 -3.48 0.39 -17.89
CA PRO A 198 -4.13 -0.28 -16.77
C PRO A 198 -3.31 -1.48 -16.31
N THR A 199 -3.08 -1.57 -15.00
CA THR A 199 -2.26 -2.63 -14.39
C THR A 199 -3.11 -3.48 -13.47
N ILE A 200 -2.98 -4.80 -13.59
CA ILE A 200 -3.54 -5.76 -12.62
C ILE A 200 -2.36 -6.53 -12.02
N PHE A 201 -2.12 -6.33 -10.74
CA PHE A 201 -1.15 -7.14 -10.00
C PHE A 201 -1.81 -8.45 -9.58
N LEU A 202 -1.12 -9.55 -9.84
CA LEU A 202 -1.55 -10.91 -9.45
C LEU A 202 -0.67 -11.50 -8.34
N GLY A 203 0.21 -10.68 -7.77
CA GLY A 203 1.10 -11.04 -6.69
C GLY A 203 2.07 -9.91 -6.37
N SER A 204 2.65 -9.98 -5.17
CA SER A 204 3.66 -9.05 -4.67
C SER A 204 4.92 -9.83 -4.30
N ARG A 205 6.07 -9.16 -4.25
CA ARG A 205 7.29 -9.74 -3.68
C ARG A 205 7.10 -9.95 -2.16
N GLY A 206 7.65 -11.04 -1.65
CA GLY A 206 7.82 -11.21 -0.21
C GLY A 206 9.03 -10.42 0.30
N ALA A 207 9.11 -10.24 1.62
CA ALA A 207 10.26 -9.64 2.28
C ALA A 207 10.66 -10.49 3.50
N VAL A 208 11.96 -10.57 3.77
CA VAL A 208 12.51 -11.13 5.00
C VAL A 208 13.44 -10.08 5.59
N ASN A 209 12.99 -9.47 6.68
CA ASN A 209 13.78 -8.47 7.42
C ASN A 209 14.59 -9.18 8.51
N PHE A 210 15.86 -8.83 8.66
CA PHE A 210 16.72 -9.34 9.72
C PHE A 210 17.72 -8.26 10.18
N GLU A 211 18.13 -8.34 11.44
CA GLU A 211 19.14 -7.43 12.02
C GLU A 211 20.50 -8.13 12.07
N LEU A 212 21.55 -7.43 11.59
CA LEU A 212 22.93 -7.86 11.71
C LEU A 212 23.64 -7.04 12.78
N GLU A 213 24.00 -7.69 13.88
CA GLU A 213 24.62 -7.02 15.01
C GLU A 213 26.02 -7.60 15.32
N VAL A 214 27.01 -6.71 15.50
CA VAL A 214 28.37 -7.08 15.90
C VAL A 214 28.66 -6.51 17.30
N LYS A 215 28.45 -7.33 18.33
CA LYS A 215 28.76 -7.00 19.72
C LYS A 215 30.14 -7.54 20.12
N TYR A 216 31.14 -6.67 20.22
CA TYR A 216 32.45 -7.05 20.78
C TYR A 216 32.64 -6.65 22.23
N ARG A 217 32.15 -5.47 22.64
CA ARG A 217 32.43 -4.86 23.94
C ARG A 217 31.27 -3.97 24.38
N SER A 218 31.23 -3.65 25.67
CA SER A 218 30.31 -2.65 26.23
C SER A 218 30.86 -1.23 26.05
N GLY A 219 29.97 -0.31 25.70
CA GLY A 219 30.26 1.11 25.62
C GLY A 219 31.09 1.53 24.40
N ALA A 220 31.16 2.85 24.20
CA ALA A 220 32.02 3.45 23.18
C ALA A 220 33.46 3.55 23.70
N HIS A 221 34.43 3.39 22.80
CA HIS A 221 35.85 3.53 23.12
C HIS A 221 36.49 4.59 22.22
N HIS A 222 37.40 5.41 22.79
CA HIS A 222 38.09 6.48 22.08
C HIS A 222 38.96 5.92 20.95
N SER A 223 38.60 6.21 19.70
CA SER A 223 39.27 5.64 18.51
C SER A 223 40.75 6.01 18.41
N GLY A 224 41.16 7.18 18.90
CA GLY A 224 42.58 7.57 18.92
C GLY A 224 43.45 6.79 19.92
N ASN A 225 42.86 6.31 21.03
CA ASN A 225 43.62 5.60 22.06
C ASN A 225 43.70 4.10 21.77
N TRP A 226 42.67 3.59 21.08
CA TRP A 226 42.41 2.16 20.95
C TRP A 226 42.35 1.67 19.50
N GLY A 227 42.42 2.59 18.53
CA GLY A 227 42.50 2.27 17.11
C GLY A 227 43.72 1.40 16.81
N GLY A 228 43.52 0.36 16.00
CA GLY A 228 44.57 -0.60 15.63
C GLY A 228 44.75 -1.78 16.59
N VAL A 229 44.26 -1.69 17.83
CA VAL A 229 44.31 -2.82 18.80
C VAL A 229 42.93 -3.39 19.13
N LEU A 230 41.90 -2.58 18.96
CA LEU A 230 40.52 -2.99 19.13
C LEU A 230 39.88 -3.32 17.78
N ARG A 231 39.33 -4.53 17.63
CA ARG A 231 38.46 -4.88 16.49
C ARG A 231 37.34 -3.85 16.35
N ASP A 232 37.17 -3.35 15.14
CA ASP A 232 36.16 -2.38 14.77
C ASP A 232 34.89 -3.11 14.29
N PRO A 233 33.74 -2.93 14.97
CA PRO A 233 32.49 -3.57 14.58
C PRO A 233 31.95 -3.03 13.25
N ALA A 234 32.16 -1.76 12.90
CA ALA A 234 31.70 -1.18 11.64
C ALA A 234 32.47 -1.77 10.45
N ILE A 235 33.80 -1.93 10.58
CA ILE A 235 34.60 -2.61 9.57
C ILE A 235 34.17 -4.06 9.39
N ARG A 236 33.89 -4.78 10.49
CA ARG A 236 33.42 -6.17 10.43
C ARG A 236 32.06 -6.29 9.77
N LEU A 237 31.12 -5.39 10.07
CA LEU A 237 29.81 -5.36 9.44
C LEU A 237 29.93 -5.01 7.95
N SER A 238 30.77 -4.04 7.58
CA SER A 238 31.05 -3.70 6.18
C SER A 238 31.57 -4.91 5.39
N HIS A 239 32.50 -5.69 5.96
CA HIS A 239 32.94 -6.94 5.34
C HIS A 239 31.82 -7.98 5.23
N ALA A 240 30.97 -8.12 6.25
CA ALA A 240 29.83 -9.05 6.16
C ALA A 240 28.86 -8.65 5.04
N LEU A 241 28.54 -7.36 4.90
CA LEU A 241 27.70 -6.84 3.81
C LEU A 241 28.33 -7.11 2.44
N SER A 242 29.66 -6.95 2.30
CA SER A 242 30.38 -7.23 1.05
C SER A 242 30.40 -8.71 0.63
N LEU A 243 30.02 -9.63 1.53
CA LEU A 243 29.83 -11.04 1.22
C LEU A 243 28.39 -11.38 0.84
N ILE A 244 27.44 -10.47 1.11
CA ILE A 244 26.03 -10.63 0.75
C ILE A 244 25.78 -10.06 -0.64
N THR A 245 26.32 -8.87 -0.91
CA THR A 245 26.10 -8.13 -2.16
C THR A 245 27.38 -7.47 -2.65
N ASP A 246 27.56 -7.38 -3.97
CA ASP A 246 28.71 -6.72 -4.58
C ASP A 246 28.50 -5.19 -4.69
N LYS A 247 29.49 -4.48 -5.26
CA LYS A 247 29.46 -3.02 -5.43
C LYS A 247 28.36 -2.54 -6.39
N ASN A 248 27.80 -3.43 -7.20
CA ASN A 248 26.72 -3.14 -8.14
C ASN A 248 25.38 -3.67 -7.61
N GLY A 249 25.30 -4.24 -6.40
CA GLY A 249 24.06 -4.80 -5.88
C GLY A 249 23.74 -6.24 -6.32
N GLU A 250 24.68 -6.94 -6.99
CA GLU A 250 24.52 -8.37 -7.27
C GLU A 250 24.56 -9.17 -5.96
N ILE A 251 23.54 -9.99 -5.72
CA ILE A 251 23.50 -10.89 -4.56
C ILE A 251 24.55 -12.00 -4.76
N LEU A 252 25.49 -12.14 -3.83
CA LEU A 252 26.58 -13.13 -3.90
C LEU A 252 26.23 -14.47 -3.25
N ILE A 253 25.10 -14.54 -2.54
CA ILE A 253 24.61 -15.77 -1.91
C ILE A 253 23.70 -16.50 -2.91
N ASP A 254 24.21 -17.54 -3.55
CA ASP A 254 23.49 -18.30 -4.59
C ASP A 254 22.12 -18.80 -4.12
N GLN A 255 21.99 -19.21 -2.86
CA GLN A 255 20.74 -19.71 -2.29
C GLN A 255 19.66 -18.63 -2.16
N TRP A 256 20.03 -17.35 -2.27
CA TRP A 256 19.09 -16.23 -2.27
C TRP A 256 18.66 -15.85 -3.69
N LYS A 257 19.32 -16.36 -4.73
CA LYS A 257 18.93 -16.10 -6.12
C LYS A 257 17.69 -16.94 -6.49
N PRO A 258 16.64 -16.35 -7.09
CA PRO A 258 15.42 -17.09 -7.41
C PRO A 258 15.61 -17.98 -8.64
N ASN A 259 14.90 -19.11 -8.67
CA ASN A 259 14.78 -19.97 -9.86
C ASN A 259 13.45 -19.76 -10.62
N SER A 260 12.65 -18.78 -10.21
CA SER A 260 11.30 -18.52 -10.72
C SER A 260 11.26 -17.65 -11.97
N LEU A 261 12.38 -17.02 -12.37
CA LEU A 261 12.47 -16.20 -13.58
C LEU A 261 12.59 -17.07 -14.86
N THR A 262 11.55 -17.87 -15.11
CA THR A 262 11.46 -18.78 -16.26
C THR A 262 11.28 -18.02 -17.58
N SER A 263 11.47 -18.70 -18.72
CA SER A 263 11.25 -18.11 -20.05
C SER A 263 9.83 -17.56 -20.24
N GLU A 264 8.83 -18.17 -19.62
CA GLU A 264 7.46 -17.66 -19.64
C GLU A 264 7.35 -16.32 -18.89
N VAL A 265 7.91 -16.24 -17.68
CA VAL A 265 7.92 -15.01 -16.88
C VAL A 265 8.68 -13.91 -17.62
N LYS A 266 9.87 -14.21 -18.17
CA LYS A 266 10.63 -13.26 -18.99
C LYS A 266 9.83 -12.75 -20.20
N GLY A 267 9.10 -13.65 -20.87
CA GLY A 267 8.20 -13.29 -21.98
C GLY A 267 7.10 -12.31 -21.57
N ARG A 268 6.50 -12.50 -20.38
CA ARG A 268 5.48 -11.59 -19.82
C ARG A 268 6.07 -10.25 -19.37
N LEU A 269 7.28 -10.24 -18.81
CA LEU A 269 7.93 -9.00 -18.38
C LEU A 269 8.41 -8.15 -19.57
N LYS A 270 8.75 -8.78 -20.69
CA LYS A 270 9.18 -8.09 -21.91
C LYS A 270 8.08 -7.23 -22.56
N VAL A 271 6.81 -7.51 -22.31
CA VAL A 271 5.69 -6.73 -22.85
C VAL A 271 5.33 -5.50 -22.01
N LEU A 272 5.88 -5.39 -20.79
CA LEU A 272 5.67 -4.23 -19.94
C LEU A 272 6.39 -3.00 -20.53
N PRO A 273 5.93 -1.78 -20.22
CA PRO A 273 6.66 -0.56 -20.57
C PRO A 273 8.11 -0.63 -20.13
N THR A 274 9.01 -0.10 -20.96
CA THR A 274 10.45 -0.05 -20.66
C THR A 274 10.80 1.07 -19.68
N THR A 275 10.00 2.15 -19.67
CA THR A 275 10.13 3.23 -18.70
C THR A 275 9.55 2.78 -17.36
N ILE A 276 10.43 2.52 -16.39
CA ILE A 276 10.04 2.10 -15.02
C ILE A 276 9.56 3.28 -14.19
N SER A 277 10.19 4.44 -14.36
CA SER A 277 9.84 5.68 -13.67
C SER A 277 10.09 6.86 -14.59
N GLU A 278 9.19 7.85 -14.54
CA GLU A 278 9.35 9.14 -15.23
C GLU A 278 10.04 10.18 -14.33
N THR A 279 10.15 9.91 -13.03
CA THR A 279 10.62 10.87 -12.02
C THR A 279 11.88 10.42 -11.30
N LEU A 280 12.28 9.16 -11.44
CA LEU A 280 13.46 8.59 -10.80
C LEU A 280 14.45 8.15 -11.87
N ASP A 281 15.72 8.50 -11.67
CA ASP A 281 16.81 7.97 -12.47
C ASP A 281 17.03 6.49 -12.09
N ILE A 282 17.07 5.62 -13.09
CA ILE A 282 17.22 4.17 -12.90
C ILE A 282 18.67 3.78 -13.18
N ASP A 283 19.34 3.22 -12.17
CA ASP A 283 20.67 2.66 -12.32
C ASP A 283 20.63 1.31 -13.06
N GLU A 284 20.81 1.32 -14.38
CA GLU A 284 20.72 0.12 -15.23
C GLU A 284 21.71 -0.99 -14.82
N ASN A 285 22.84 -0.59 -14.23
CA ASN A 285 23.89 -1.51 -13.78
C ASN A 285 23.70 -2.02 -12.36
N TRP A 286 22.66 -1.57 -11.63
CA TRP A 286 22.40 -2.01 -10.26
C TRP A 286 21.60 -3.32 -10.21
N GLY A 287 21.96 -4.26 -9.33
CA GLY A 287 21.37 -5.58 -9.17
C GLY A 287 22.01 -6.66 -10.07
N GLU A 288 21.27 -7.74 -10.32
CA GLU A 288 21.76 -8.90 -11.07
C GLU A 288 22.19 -8.53 -12.51
N PRO A 289 23.43 -8.89 -12.92
CA PRO A 289 23.91 -8.63 -14.28
C PRO A 289 23.08 -9.34 -15.36
N GLY A 290 22.92 -8.68 -16.50
CA GLY A 290 22.27 -9.27 -17.68
C GLY A 290 20.74 -9.35 -17.63
N LEU A 291 20.11 -8.87 -16.55
CA LEU A 291 18.66 -8.72 -16.45
C LEU A 291 18.23 -7.30 -16.86
N THR A 292 17.08 -7.21 -17.52
CA THR A 292 16.40 -5.94 -17.80
C THR A 292 15.81 -5.32 -16.51
N PRO A 293 15.50 -4.01 -16.49
CA PRO A 293 14.87 -3.38 -15.32
C PRO A 293 13.56 -4.06 -14.86
N ASN A 294 12.71 -4.47 -15.81
CA ASN A 294 11.47 -5.20 -15.48
C ASN A 294 11.76 -6.59 -14.85
N GLU A 295 12.77 -7.31 -15.35
CA GLU A 295 13.19 -8.58 -14.76
C GLU A 295 13.74 -8.39 -13.34
N LYS A 296 14.55 -7.34 -13.11
CA LYS A 296 15.08 -7.00 -11.78
C LYS A 296 13.95 -6.63 -10.81
N LEU A 297 13.04 -5.75 -11.23
CA LEU A 297 12.00 -5.20 -10.37
C LEU A 297 10.96 -6.24 -9.94
N PHE A 298 10.46 -7.03 -10.91
CA PHE A 298 9.30 -7.91 -10.70
C PHE A 298 9.68 -9.39 -10.53
N GLY A 299 10.85 -9.80 -11.02
CA GLY A 299 11.20 -11.22 -11.16
C GLY A 299 12.48 -11.64 -10.46
N TRP A 300 13.19 -10.71 -9.80
CA TRP A 300 14.44 -11.00 -9.11
C TRP A 300 14.42 -10.54 -7.65
N ASN A 301 15.25 -11.20 -6.83
CA ASN A 301 15.46 -10.78 -5.45
C ASN A 301 16.42 -9.59 -5.39
N SER A 302 16.25 -8.74 -4.38
CA SER A 302 17.14 -7.62 -4.09
C SER A 302 17.46 -7.62 -2.60
N PHE A 303 18.64 -7.14 -2.25
CA PHE A 303 19.05 -6.89 -0.88
C PHE A 303 19.17 -5.37 -0.68
N SER A 304 18.44 -4.84 0.30
CA SER A 304 18.37 -3.40 0.61
C SER A 304 18.65 -3.22 2.10
N ILE A 305 19.44 -2.19 2.45
CA ILE A 305 19.84 -1.85 3.82
C ILE A 305 19.53 -0.38 4.14
#